data_AF-A0A957HZI5-F1
#
_entry.id   AF-A0A957HZI5-F1
#
_cell.length_a   1.000
_cell.length_b   1.000
_cell.length_c   1.000
_cell.angle_alpha   90.00
_cell.angle_beta   90.00
_cell.angle_gamma   90.00
#
_symmetry.space_group_name_H-M   'P 1'
#
loop_
_entity.id
_entity.type
_entity.pdbx_description
1 polymer ?
#
loop_
_entity_poly.entity_id
_entity_poly.type
_entity_poly.pdbx_seq_one_letter_code
_entity_poly.pdbx_strand_id
1 'polypeptide(L)'
;WDQLAYWALTVFISGAEAAPAPAIINQNVLLILQGAPSLGAGGLLRWYLLHVLLMPLMLGILFFVHYYKVVLHGMSLPPGREEIGEDTAKRVPKNERTYFIPDLLTSELMWSALMTLFLVAGALWLWDAPLETHANPVVTPLHVVAPWYLSWSQGWLKLADKTLVVGFIPALLVAFIVMPYFEVGKSRRYADRRVGLSVAFLFMAFMLVSNWMGTPEYRVASSPDREVSIEILPQEGASTLLAVPYDEMLEGSFLPGQDLGENYPHLNEALADLAHAVLANSCTVGAPKITTIEASEWKECDVVTLENGDKQYNTTFGNDLMPDPYVLLEIEEVQPKLLRLTLVYDVPEPDNPNEFRIQTSWTAYRHADSNYEEECRYANKNC
;
A
#
# COMPACT_ATOMS: atom_id res chain seq x y z
N TRP A 1 3.60 -7.52 -14.18
CA TRP A 1 2.85 -8.65 -13.57
C TRP A 1 3.73 -9.15 -12.45
N ASP A 2 3.79 -8.29 -11.45
CA ASP A 2 4.58 -8.46 -10.27
C ASP A 2 3.75 -9.11 -9.16
N GLN A 3 4.43 -9.42 -8.07
CA GLN A 3 3.83 -10.08 -6.93
C GLN A 3 2.69 -9.27 -6.31
N LEU A 4 2.88 -7.95 -6.13
CA LEU A 4 1.84 -7.08 -5.59
C LEU A 4 0.60 -7.04 -6.49
N ALA A 5 0.75 -6.89 -7.81
CA ALA A 5 -0.36 -6.86 -8.75
C ALA A 5 -1.13 -8.20 -8.78
N TYR A 6 -0.42 -9.34 -8.75
CA TYR A 6 -1.05 -10.66 -8.74
C TYR A 6 -1.92 -10.86 -7.49
N TRP A 7 -1.37 -10.54 -6.30
CA TRP A 7 -2.09 -10.73 -5.05
C TRP A 7 -3.16 -9.67 -4.81
N ALA A 8 -2.93 -8.41 -5.18
CA ALA A 8 -3.95 -7.37 -5.13
C ALA A 8 -5.18 -7.75 -5.99
N LEU A 9 -4.94 -8.26 -7.20
CA LEU A 9 -6.03 -8.74 -8.06
C LEU A 9 -6.71 -9.98 -7.47
N THR A 10 -5.95 -10.93 -6.91
CA THR A 10 -6.49 -12.12 -6.25
C THR A 10 -7.40 -11.75 -5.08
N VAL A 11 -6.98 -10.83 -4.23
CA VAL A 11 -7.78 -10.31 -3.12
C VAL A 11 -9.03 -9.59 -3.67
N PHE A 12 -8.89 -8.75 -4.69
CA PHE A 12 -10.01 -8.05 -5.31
C PHE A 12 -11.08 -9.00 -5.87
N ILE A 13 -10.68 -9.98 -6.70
CA ILE A 13 -11.64 -10.92 -7.30
C ILE A 13 -12.26 -11.86 -6.28
N SER A 14 -11.54 -12.17 -5.19
CA SER A 14 -12.12 -12.95 -4.09
C SER A 14 -13.31 -12.22 -3.44
N GLY A 15 -13.42 -10.89 -3.59
CA GLY A 15 -14.61 -10.12 -3.21
C GLY A 15 -15.88 -10.60 -3.91
N ALA A 16 -15.79 -11.10 -5.15
CA ALA A 16 -16.94 -11.63 -5.87
C ALA A 16 -17.55 -12.87 -5.19
N GLU A 17 -16.75 -13.65 -4.46
CA GLU A 17 -17.25 -14.78 -3.67
C GLU A 17 -18.09 -14.30 -2.47
N ALA A 18 -17.71 -13.17 -1.89
CA ALA A 18 -18.35 -12.56 -0.72
C ALA A 18 -19.47 -11.57 -1.10
N ALA A 19 -19.84 -11.48 -2.38
CA ALA A 19 -20.93 -10.61 -2.79
C ALA A 19 -22.27 -11.09 -2.15
N PRO A 20 -23.20 -10.17 -1.81
CA PRO A 20 -24.50 -10.51 -1.23
C PRO A 20 -25.48 -11.06 -2.30
N ALA A 21 -25.07 -12.11 -3.01
CA ALA A 21 -25.82 -12.80 -4.05
C ALA A 21 -25.76 -14.33 -3.81
N PRO A 22 -26.66 -15.12 -4.44
CA PRO A 22 -26.65 -16.57 -4.29
C PRO A 22 -25.28 -17.17 -4.62
N ALA A 23 -24.81 -18.12 -3.80
CA ALA A 23 -23.48 -18.71 -3.91
C ALA A 23 -23.17 -19.25 -5.32
N ILE A 24 -24.16 -19.82 -6.01
CA ILE A 24 -24.00 -20.31 -7.37
C ILE A 24 -23.64 -19.20 -8.38
N ILE A 25 -24.16 -17.98 -8.18
CA ILE A 25 -23.83 -16.83 -9.02
C ILE A 25 -22.41 -16.38 -8.69
N ASN A 26 -22.09 -16.25 -7.40
CA ASN A 26 -20.77 -15.82 -6.93
C ASN A 26 -19.64 -16.71 -7.47
N GLN A 27 -19.81 -18.03 -7.39
CA GLN A 27 -18.83 -19.00 -7.89
C GLN A 27 -18.63 -18.90 -9.40
N ASN A 28 -19.72 -18.76 -10.17
CA ASN A 28 -19.63 -18.59 -11.63
C ASN A 28 -18.96 -17.26 -12.00
N VAL A 29 -19.28 -16.17 -11.29
CA VAL A 29 -18.62 -14.87 -11.49
C VAL A 29 -17.14 -14.99 -11.18
N LEU A 30 -16.76 -15.61 -10.05
CA LEU A 30 -15.36 -15.81 -9.68
C LEU A 30 -14.60 -16.61 -10.75
N LEU A 31 -15.17 -17.71 -11.25
CA LEU A 31 -14.57 -18.51 -12.33
C LEU A 31 -14.38 -17.70 -13.63
N ILE A 32 -15.34 -16.81 -13.96
CA ILE A 32 -15.22 -15.93 -15.12
C ILE A 32 -14.08 -14.92 -14.91
N LEU A 33 -13.99 -14.31 -13.72
CA LEU A 33 -12.97 -13.31 -13.38
C LEU A 33 -11.57 -13.93 -13.28
N GLN A 34 -11.44 -15.15 -12.77
CA GLN A 34 -10.17 -15.89 -12.70
C GLN A 34 -9.76 -16.45 -14.07
N GLY A 35 -10.73 -16.73 -14.95
CA GLY A 35 -10.49 -17.30 -16.27
C GLY A 35 -10.14 -18.79 -16.28
N ALA A 36 -10.01 -19.40 -15.10
CA ALA A 36 -9.72 -20.80 -14.81
C ALA A 36 -10.08 -21.07 -13.33
N PRO A 37 -9.91 -22.30 -12.80
CA PRO A 37 -10.11 -22.58 -11.36
C PRO A 37 -9.20 -21.79 -10.42
N SER A 38 -8.10 -21.23 -10.93
CA SER A 38 -7.21 -20.31 -10.22
C SER A 38 -6.75 -19.20 -11.17
N LEU A 39 -6.31 -18.07 -10.62
CA LEU A 39 -5.81 -16.96 -11.42
C LEU A 39 -4.47 -17.35 -12.08
N GLY A 40 -4.39 -17.18 -13.40
CA GLY A 40 -3.19 -17.52 -14.19
C GLY A 40 -3.23 -16.84 -15.56
N ALA A 41 -2.56 -17.42 -16.56
CA ALA A 41 -2.46 -16.82 -17.90
C ALA A 41 -3.83 -16.52 -18.56
N GLY A 42 -4.82 -17.40 -18.39
CA GLY A 42 -6.18 -17.20 -18.89
C GLY A 42 -6.89 -16.01 -18.23
N GLY A 43 -6.71 -15.85 -16.92
CA GLY A 43 -7.20 -14.68 -16.19
C GLY A 43 -6.50 -13.40 -16.61
N LEU A 44 -5.17 -13.42 -16.70
CA LEU A 44 -4.35 -12.30 -17.15
C LEU A 44 -4.82 -11.77 -18.52
N LEU A 45 -5.04 -12.67 -19.49
CA LEU A 45 -5.52 -12.27 -20.83
C LEU A 45 -6.90 -11.60 -20.77
N ARG A 46 -7.81 -12.09 -19.92
CA ARG A 46 -9.15 -11.50 -19.77
C ARG A 46 -9.08 -10.11 -19.15
N TRP A 47 -8.29 -9.93 -18.09
CA TRP A 47 -8.08 -8.64 -17.45
C TRP A 47 -7.36 -7.65 -18.38
N TYR A 48 -6.39 -8.13 -19.16
CA TYR A 48 -5.73 -7.35 -20.21
C TYR A 48 -6.74 -6.84 -21.25
N LEU A 49 -7.57 -7.72 -21.82
CA LEU A 49 -8.59 -7.32 -22.80
C LEU A 49 -9.65 -6.42 -22.17
N LEU A 50 -10.08 -6.69 -20.94
CA LEU A 50 -11.00 -5.83 -20.19
C LEU A 50 -10.42 -4.43 -20.02
N HIS A 51 -9.15 -4.30 -19.63
CA HIS A 51 -8.51 -3.03 -19.32
C HIS A 51 -8.10 -2.23 -20.57
N VAL A 52 -7.58 -2.88 -21.60
CA VAL A 52 -7.05 -2.20 -22.80
C VAL A 52 -8.16 -1.91 -23.82
N LEU A 53 -9.18 -2.77 -23.91
CA LEU A 53 -10.24 -2.63 -24.92
C LEU A 53 -11.58 -2.19 -24.31
N LEU A 54 -12.15 -3.00 -23.41
CA LEU A 54 -13.55 -2.82 -22.99
C LEU A 54 -13.75 -1.61 -22.07
N MET A 55 -12.91 -1.44 -21.05
CA MET A 55 -13.00 -0.32 -20.10
C MET A 55 -12.79 1.04 -20.78
N PRO A 56 -11.79 1.25 -21.67
CA PRO A 56 -11.64 2.50 -22.40
C PRO A 56 -12.79 2.77 -23.36
N LEU A 57 -13.32 1.73 -24.02
CA LEU A 57 -14.51 1.86 -24.88
C LEU A 57 -15.73 2.32 -24.06
N MET A 58 -15.98 1.69 -22.92
CA MET A 58 -17.07 2.06 -22.02
C MET A 58 -16.88 3.49 -21.46
N LEU A 59 -15.66 3.85 -21.07
CA LEU A 59 -15.31 5.20 -20.66
C LEU A 59 -15.60 6.21 -21.77
N GLY A 60 -15.25 5.91 -23.02
CA GLY A 60 -15.55 6.75 -24.18
C GLY A 60 -17.06 6.97 -24.35
N ILE A 61 -17.86 5.90 -24.30
CA ILE A 61 -19.33 6.00 -24.38
C ILE A 61 -19.89 6.86 -23.24
N LEU A 62 -19.49 6.59 -22.01
CA LEU A 62 -19.95 7.35 -20.84
C LEU A 62 -19.50 8.81 -20.88
N PHE A 63 -18.29 9.07 -21.37
CA PHE A 63 -17.77 10.43 -21.60
C PHE A 63 -18.65 11.19 -22.59
N PHE A 64 -19.00 10.60 -23.74
CA PHE A 64 -19.87 11.26 -24.71
C PHE A 64 -21.29 11.47 -24.18
N VAL A 65 -21.86 10.50 -23.46
CA VAL A 65 -23.18 10.64 -22.82
C VAL A 65 -23.15 11.74 -21.76
N HIS A 66 -22.10 11.78 -20.94
CA HIS A 66 -21.89 12.81 -19.93
C HIS A 66 -21.75 14.19 -20.58
N TYR A 67 -20.87 14.32 -21.58
CA TYR A 67 -20.63 15.57 -22.29
C TYR A 67 -21.89 16.06 -23.01
N TYR A 68 -22.62 15.17 -23.69
CA TYR A 68 -23.91 15.49 -24.29
C TYR A 68 -24.90 16.04 -23.26
N LYS A 69 -25.00 15.42 -22.08
CA LYS A 69 -25.86 15.91 -21.00
C LYS A 69 -25.40 17.27 -20.45
N VAL A 70 -24.10 17.50 -20.30
CA VAL A 70 -23.56 18.79 -19.87
C VAL A 70 -23.89 19.88 -20.89
N VAL A 71 -23.74 19.62 -22.19
CA VAL A 71 -24.13 20.55 -23.25
C VAL A 71 -25.64 20.77 -23.27
N LEU A 72 -26.43 19.69 -23.12
CA LEU A 72 -27.88 19.75 -23.12
C LEU A 72 -28.42 20.54 -21.94
N HIS A 73 -27.86 20.40 -20.74
CA HIS A 73 -28.33 21.06 -19.51
C HIS A 73 -27.62 22.38 -19.20
N GLY A 74 -26.44 22.63 -19.77
CA GLY A 74 -25.60 23.78 -19.47
C GLY A 74 -24.73 23.57 -18.22
N MET A 75 -23.65 24.35 -18.10
CA MET A 75 -22.80 24.37 -16.91
C MET A 75 -23.48 25.16 -15.79
N SER A 76 -23.46 24.63 -14.56
CA SER A 76 -24.01 25.32 -13.39
C SER A 76 -23.27 26.62 -13.11
N LEU A 77 -23.99 27.67 -12.69
CA LEU A 77 -23.36 28.93 -12.29
C LEU A 77 -22.82 28.84 -10.85
N PRO A 78 -21.84 29.69 -10.48
CA PRO A 78 -21.33 29.72 -9.11
C PRO A 78 -22.43 29.94 -8.06
N PRO A 79 -22.36 29.26 -6.89
CA PRO A 79 -23.31 29.40 -5.79
C PRO A 79 -23.44 30.84 -5.30
N GLY A 80 -24.44 31.57 -5.80
CA GLY A 80 -24.66 32.99 -5.48
C GLY A 80 -25.12 33.82 -6.69
N ARG A 81 -24.82 33.38 -7.91
CA ARG A 81 -25.30 34.00 -9.16
C ARG A 81 -26.65 33.44 -9.65
N GLU A 82 -27.07 32.30 -9.11
CA GLU A 82 -28.40 31.74 -9.40
C GLU A 82 -29.44 32.27 -8.42
N GLU A 83 -30.62 32.61 -8.96
CA GLU A 83 -31.80 32.90 -8.14
C GLU A 83 -32.34 31.62 -7.50
N ILE A 84 -32.91 31.74 -6.31
CA ILE A 84 -33.33 30.57 -5.53
C ILE A 84 -34.53 29.92 -6.21
N GLY A 85 -34.40 28.63 -6.56
CA GLY A 85 -35.47 27.85 -7.19
C GLY A 85 -35.61 28.03 -8.70
N GLU A 86 -34.76 28.82 -9.35
CA GLU A 86 -34.72 28.95 -10.81
C GLU A 86 -33.42 28.40 -11.39
N ASP A 87 -33.51 27.53 -12.40
CA ASP A 87 -32.36 27.08 -13.17
C ASP A 87 -32.01 28.12 -14.25
N THR A 88 -31.21 29.12 -13.86
CA THR A 88 -30.80 30.22 -14.74
C THR A 88 -29.56 29.90 -15.56
N ALA A 89 -28.97 28.71 -15.41
CA ALA A 89 -27.73 28.31 -16.10
C ALA A 89 -27.80 28.50 -17.63
N LYS A 90 -28.97 28.25 -18.25
CA LYS A 90 -29.19 28.48 -19.70
C LYS A 90 -29.60 29.90 -20.08
N ARG A 91 -30.08 30.68 -19.11
CA ARG A 91 -30.75 31.98 -19.33
C ARG A 91 -29.84 33.18 -19.05
N VAL A 92 -28.53 32.96 -18.92
CA VAL A 92 -27.54 34.03 -18.73
C VAL A 92 -27.60 35.03 -19.90
N PRO A 93 -27.63 36.34 -19.66
CA PRO A 93 -27.59 37.35 -20.71
C PRO A 93 -26.36 37.21 -21.64
N LYS A 94 -26.51 37.48 -22.95
CA LYS A 94 -25.42 37.28 -23.94
C LYS A 94 -24.17 38.12 -23.65
N ASN A 95 -24.33 39.30 -23.05
CA ASN A 95 -23.25 40.22 -22.66
C ASN A 95 -22.38 39.68 -21.51
N GLU A 96 -22.86 38.70 -20.75
CA GLU A 96 -22.10 38.08 -19.65
C GLU A 96 -21.47 36.74 -20.05
N ARG A 97 -21.80 36.21 -21.23
CA ARG A 97 -21.26 34.94 -21.73
C ARG A 97 -19.90 35.16 -22.40
N THR A 98 -18.92 34.36 -22.01
CA THR A 98 -17.66 34.22 -22.75
C THR A 98 -17.77 33.10 -23.79
N TYR A 99 -17.11 33.28 -24.94
CA TYR A 99 -17.08 32.24 -25.96
C TYR A 99 -16.08 31.14 -25.56
N PHE A 100 -16.40 29.89 -25.90
CA PHE A 100 -15.48 28.77 -25.65
C PHE A 100 -14.17 28.96 -26.43
N ILE A 101 -14.25 29.35 -27.69
CA ILE A 101 -13.10 29.66 -28.55
C ILE A 101 -13.10 31.17 -28.81
N PRO A 102 -11.98 31.89 -28.62
CA PRO A 102 -10.67 31.39 -28.17
C PRO A 102 -10.47 31.41 -26.64
N ASP A 103 -11.29 32.17 -25.91
CA ASP A 103 -10.97 32.60 -24.54
C ASP A 103 -10.85 31.41 -23.56
N LEU A 104 -11.91 30.61 -23.42
CA LEU A 104 -11.91 29.51 -22.45
C LEU A 104 -10.95 28.39 -22.89
N LEU A 105 -10.97 27.99 -24.16
CA LEU A 105 -10.12 26.94 -24.69
C LEU A 105 -8.62 27.25 -24.50
N THR A 106 -8.18 28.48 -24.76
CA THR A 106 -6.76 28.84 -24.57
C THR A 106 -6.36 28.80 -23.10
N SER A 107 -7.22 29.25 -22.19
CA SER A 107 -6.98 29.19 -20.74
C SER A 107 -6.93 27.74 -20.23
N GLU A 108 -7.87 26.89 -20.64
CA GLU A 108 -7.92 25.47 -20.26
C GLU A 108 -6.72 24.70 -20.82
N LEU A 109 -6.34 24.97 -22.07
CA LEU A 109 -5.14 24.38 -22.67
C LEU A 109 -3.88 24.80 -21.90
N MET A 110 -3.74 26.07 -21.53
CA MET A 110 -2.62 26.53 -20.71
C MET A 110 -2.57 25.81 -19.36
N TRP A 111 -3.67 25.76 -18.61
CA TRP A 111 -3.70 25.09 -17.30
C TRP A 111 -3.48 23.58 -17.41
N SER A 112 -4.04 22.93 -18.43
CA SER A 112 -3.80 21.50 -18.69
C SER A 112 -2.35 21.20 -19.05
N ALA A 113 -1.70 22.06 -19.84
CA ALA A 113 -0.29 21.94 -20.20
C ALA A 113 0.62 22.16 -18.99
N LEU A 114 0.34 23.19 -18.16
CA LEU A 114 1.06 23.43 -16.92
C LEU A 114 0.90 22.27 -15.94
N MET A 115 -0.32 21.76 -15.74
CA MET A 115 -0.56 20.62 -14.86
C MET A 115 0.18 19.37 -15.36
N THR A 116 0.13 19.09 -16.66
CA THR A 116 0.86 17.96 -17.26
C THR A 116 2.36 18.14 -17.08
N LEU A 117 2.90 19.35 -17.28
CA LEU A 117 4.31 19.66 -17.04
C LEU A 117 4.68 19.40 -15.58
N PHE A 118 3.88 19.84 -14.61
CA PHE A 118 4.15 19.60 -13.19
C PHE A 118 4.03 18.13 -12.80
N LEU A 119 3.09 17.38 -13.38
CA LEU A 119 2.98 15.94 -13.14
C LEU A 119 4.16 15.17 -13.73
N VAL A 120 4.59 15.49 -14.96
CA VAL A 120 5.78 14.89 -15.58
C VAL A 120 7.03 15.26 -14.79
N ALA A 121 7.16 16.52 -14.38
CA ALA A 121 8.25 16.97 -13.51
C ALA A 121 8.28 16.20 -12.19
N GLY A 122 7.14 16.08 -11.51
CA GLY A 122 7.02 15.30 -10.28
C GLY A 122 7.34 13.83 -10.49
N ALA A 123 6.89 13.22 -11.59
CA ALA A 123 7.19 11.82 -11.90
C ALA A 123 8.66 11.57 -12.26
N LEU A 124 9.38 12.57 -12.79
CA LEU A 124 10.81 12.44 -13.10
C LEU A 124 11.71 12.74 -11.90
N TRP A 125 11.27 13.63 -11.00
CA TRP A 125 12.13 14.18 -9.94
C TRP A 125 11.61 13.99 -8.52
N LEU A 126 10.44 13.43 -8.27
CA LEU A 126 9.92 13.26 -6.90
C LEU A 126 9.40 11.85 -6.62
N TRP A 127 9.13 11.05 -7.65
CA TRP A 127 8.52 9.74 -7.50
C TRP A 127 9.24 8.70 -8.34
N ASP A 128 9.41 7.51 -7.78
CA ASP A 128 9.94 6.34 -8.48
C ASP A 128 8.96 5.19 -8.37
N ALA A 129 8.89 4.37 -9.42
CA ALA A 129 8.03 3.20 -9.50
C ALA A 129 8.83 2.07 -10.16
N PRO A 130 9.75 1.43 -9.41
CA PRO A 130 10.57 0.36 -9.94
C PRO A 130 9.69 -0.84 -10.37
N LEU A 131 10.18 -1.61 -11.33
CA LEU A 131 9.52 -2.84 -11.74
C LEU A 131 9.90 -3.94 -10.77
N GLU A 132 8.90 -4.44 -10.05
CA GLU A 132 9.02 -5.53 -9.10
C GLU A 132 9.19 -6.91 -9.76
N THR A 133 9.48 -7.91 -8.94
CA THR A 133 9.80 -9.26 -9.44
C THR A 133 8.59 -9.95 -10.05
N HIS A 134 8.81 -10.92 -10.94
CA HIS A 134 7.72 -11.68 -11.53
C HIS A 134 6.90 -12.44 -10.49
N ALA A 135 5.57 -12.33 -10.59
CA ALA A 135 4.66 -12.95 -9.64
C ALA A 135 4.88 -14.47 -9.48
N ASN A 136 5.03 -14.91 -8.24
CA ASN A 136 4.99 -16.31 -7.81
C ASN A 136 3.68 -16.60 -7.05
N PRO A 137 2.74 -17.33 -7.64
CA PRO A 137 1.45 -17.67 -7.02
C PRO A 137 1.51 -18.47 -5.72
N VAL A 138 2.67 -19.06 -5.39
CA VAL A 138 2.84 -19.96 -4.23
C VAL A 138 3.32 -19.20 -2.98
N VAL A 139 3.86 -18.01 -3.17
CA VAL A 139 4.33 -17.13 -2.07
C VAL A 139 3.33 -16.00 -1.96
N THR A 140 2.86 -15.63 -0.76
CA THR A 140 2.04 -14.43 -0.56
C THR A 140 2.88 -13.39 0.19
N PRO A 141 2.99 -12.14 -0.28
CA PRO A 141 3.63 -11.07 0.48
C PRO A 141 2.89 -10.84 1.79
N LEU A 142 3.62 -10.55 2.86
CA LEU A 142 2.99 -10.25 4.15
C LEU A 142 2.17 -8.95 4.08
N HIS A 143 2.74 -7.91 3.47
CA HIS A 143 2.07 -6.62 3.26
C HIS A 143 1.63 -6.47 1.81
N VAL A 144 0.46 -7.03 1.47
CA VAL A 144 -0.22 -6.68 0.23
C VAL A 144 -0.99 -5.38 0.46
N VAL A 145 -0.64 -4.32 -0.27
CA VAL A 145 -1.28 -3.00 -0.17
C VAL A 145 -2.18 -2.78 -1.38
N ALA A 146 -3.44 -2.41 -1.12
CA ALA A 146 -4.35 -1.98 -2.15
C ALA A 146 -3.94 -0.59 -2.68
N PRO A 147 -4.19 -0.29 -3.97
CA PRO A 147 -3.96 1.04 -4.50
C PRO A 147 -4.62 2.11 -3.62
N TRP A 148 -3.97 3.27 -3.46
CA TRP A 148 -4.35 4.30 -2.49
C TRP A 148 -5.81 4.77 -2.58
N TYR A 149 -6.45 4.68 -3.75
CA TYR A 149 -7.86 5.05 -3.97
C TYR A 149 -8.86 3.95 -3.54
N LEU A 150 -8.36 2.74 -3.21
CA LEU A 150 -9.10 1.61 -2.65
C LEU A 150 -8.61 1.19 -1.26
N SER A 151 -7.58 1.83 -0.69
CA SER A 151 -7.03 1.42 0.61
C SER A 151 -8.07 1.46 1.72
N TRP A 152 -9.04 2.38 1.65
CA TRP A 152 -10.16 2.42 2.59
C TRP A 152 -10.89 1.08 2.71
N SER A 153 -11.08 0.35 1.61
CA SER A 153 -11.78 -0.94 1.62
C SER A 153 -10.94 -2.02 2.31
N GLN A 154 -9.62 -2.01 2.12
CA GLN A 154 -8.69 -2.89 2.83
C GLN A 154 -8.71 -2.63 4.34
N GLY A 155 -8.73 -1.37 4.77
CA GLY A 155 -8.81 -1.01 6.19
C GLY A 155 -10.06 -1.59 6.86
N TRP A 156 -11.20 -1.56 6.17
CA TRP A 156 -12.44 -2.14 6.66
C TRP A 156 -12.43 -3.68 6.65
N LEU A 157 -11.75 -4.33 5.71
CA LEU A 157 -11.59 -5.80 5.69
C LEU A 157 -10.80 -6.32 6.90
N LYS A 158 -9.98 -5.48 7.54
CA LYS A 158 -9.29 -5.82 8.80
C LYS A 158 -10.23 -5.80 10.02
N LEU A 159 -11.35 -5.08 9.94
CA LEU A 159 -12.25 -4.84 11.07
C LEU A 159 -13.59 -5.57 10.99
N ALA A 160 -14.06 -5.83 9.78
CA ALA A 160 -15.41 -6.34 9.53
C ALA A 160 -15.37 -7.53 8.57
N ASP A 161 -16.44 -8.33 8.61
CA ASP A 161 -16.62 -9.43 7.67
C ASP A 161 -16.60 -8.94 6.22
N LYS A 162 -15.95 -9.71 5.36
CA LYS A 162 -15.76 -9.41 3.94
C LYS A 162 -17.07 -9.12 3.21
N THR A 163 -18.15 -9.83 3.57
CA THR A 163 -19.48 -9.66 2.95
C THR A 163 -20.05 -8.26 3.19
N LEU A 164 -19.86 -7.72 4.40
CA LEU A 164 -20.32 -6.38 4.75
C LEU A 164 -19.55 -5.30 3.97
N VAL A 165 -18.22 -5.44 3.90
CA VAL A 165 -17.36 -4.47 3.22
C VAL A 165 -17.61 -4.48 1.70
N VAL A 166 -17.66 -5.67 1.10
CA VAL A 166 -17.96 -5.80 -0.34
C VAL A 166 -19.37 -5.32 -0.66
N GLY A 167 -20.36 -5.61 0.19
CA GLY A 167 -21.73 -5.12 0.04
C GLY A 167 -21.86 -3.60 0.20
N PHE A 168 -20.95 -2.96 0.93
CA PHE A 168 -20.95 -1.50 1.12
C PHE A 168 -20.62 -0.73 -0.17
N ILE A 169 -19.78 -1.27 -1.05
CA ILE A 169 -19.41 -0.63 -2.33
C ILE A 169 -20.63 -0.35 -3.23
N PRO A 170 -21.47 -1.34 -3.60
CA PRO A 170 -22.67 -1.08 -4.38
C PRO A 170 -23.70 -0.25 -3.59
N ALA A 171 -23.76 -0.37 -2.26
CA ALA A 171 -24.63 0.48 -1.45
C ALA A 171 -24.23 1.96 -1.54
N LEU A 172 -22.92 2.28 -1.48
CA LEU A 172 -22.41 3.63 -1.70
C LEU A 172 -22.74 4.12 -3.12
N LEU A 173 -22.53 3.29 -4.14
CA LEU A 173 -22.88 3.63 -5.52
C LEU A 173 -24.35 4.03 -5.64
N VAL A 174 -25.25 3.20 -5.10
CA VAL A 174 -26.69 3.47 -5.10
C VAL A 174 -27.01 4.73 -4.30
N ALA A 175 -26.38 4.93 -3.14
CA ALA A 175 -26.55 6.14 -2.34
C ALA A 175 -26.20 7.41 -3.13
N PHE A 176 -25.10 7.42 -3.88
CA PHE A 176 -24.71 8.56 -4.73
C PHE A 176 -25.64 8.75 -5.94
N ILE A 177 -26.12 7.67 -6.56
CA ILE A 177 -27.08 7.75 -7.67
C ILE A 177 -28.42 8.32 -7.20
N VAL A 178 -28.86 7.96 -5.98
CA VAL A 178 -30.15 8.40 -5.42
C VAL A 178 -30.03 9.76 -4.71
N MET A 179 -28.83 10.20 -4.33
CA MET A 179 -28.57 11.47 -3.64
C MET A 179 -29.32 12.68 -4.23
N PRO A 180 -29.35 12.91 -5.56
CA PRO A 180 -30.06 14.05 -6.14
C PRO A 180 -31.57 14.06 -5.88
N TYR A 181 -32.18 12.90 -5.57
CA TYR A 181 -33.60 12.78 -5.27
C TYR A 181 -33.92 13.00 -3.79
N PHE A 182 -32.95 12.81 -2.90
CA PHE A 182 -33.08 13.17 -1.49
C PHE A 182 -32.74 14.63 -1.24
N GLU A 183 -31.79 15.18 -1.99
CA GLU A 183 -31.39 16.57 -1.87
C GLU A 183 -32.23 17.50 -2.76
N VAL A 184 -33.47 17.77 -2.33
CA VAL A 184 -34.42 18.63 -3.06
C VAL A 184 -34.35 20.11 -2.67
N GLY A 185 -33.21 20.55 -2.12
CA GLY A 185 -33.02 21.94 -1.69
C GLY A 185 -33.11 22.91 -2.87
N LYS A 186 -34.01 23.92 -2.77
CA LYS A 186 -34.21 24.92 -3.84
C LYS A 186 -33.01 25.87 -4.02
N SER A 187 -32.23 26.10 -2.97
CA SER A 187 -31.07 26.98 -3.00
C SER A 187 -29.79 26.16 -3.14
N ARG A 188 -28.93 26.56 -4.08
CA ARG A 188 -27.59 26.00 -4.27
C ARG A 188 -26.50 26.74 -3.49
N ARG A 189 -26.85 27.81 -2.76
CA ARG A 189 -25.90 28.64 -1.99
C ARG A 189 -25.31 27.85 -0.82
N TYR A 190 -24.01 28.01 -0.57
CA TYR A 190 -23.32 27.30 0.53
C TYR A 190 -23.95 27.57 1.90
N ALA A 191 -24.37 28.81 2.16
CA ALA A 191 -24.97 29.23 3.42
C ALA A 191 -26.33 28.57 3.73
N ASP A 192 -27.05 28.07 2.72
CA ASP A 192 -28.36 27.44 2.88
C ASP A 192 -28.23 25.91 2.98
N ARG A 193 -27.09 25.35 2.56
CA ARG A 193 -26.80 23.90 2.53
C ARG A 193 -25.88 23.45 3.68
N ARG A 194 -25.85 24.20 4.79
CA ARG A 194 -24.95 23.92 5.94
C ARG A 194 -25.01 22.47 6.41
N VAL A 195 -26.22 21.91 6.54
CA VAL A 195 -26.39 20.52 6.98
C VAL A 195 -25.83 19.54 5.95
N GLY A 196 -26.16 19.69 4.67
CA GLY A 196 -25.66 18.83 3.60
C GLY A 196 -24.14 18.91 3.45
N LEU A 197 -23.58 20.11 3.53
CA LEU A 197 -22.13 20.33 3.52
C LEU A 197 -21.46 19.71 4.76
N SER A 198 -22.03 19.89 5.96
CA SER A 198 -21.50 19.25 7.17
C SER A 198 -21.50 17.72 7.06
N VAL A 199 -22.57 17.12 6.55
CA VAL A 199 -22.62 15.67 6.29
C VAL A 199 -21.57 15.25 5.26
N ALA A 200 -21.39 16.02 4.18
CA ALA A 200 -20.37 15.75 3.18
C ALA A 200 -18.95 15.86 3.77
N PHE A 201 -18.66 16.86 4.61
CA PHE A 201 -17.37 17.00 5.29
C PHE A 201 -17.12 15.88 6.30
N LEU A 202 -18.15 15.47 7.05
CA LEU A 202 -18.06 14.30 7.95
C LEU A 202 -17.82 13.01 7.15
N PHE A 203 -18.48 12.84 6.01
CA PHE A 203 -18.24 11.71 5.12
C PHE A 203 -16.83 11.72 4.53
N MET A 204 -16.32 12.87 4.09
CA MET A 204 -14.94 12.99 3.61
C MET A 204 -13.93 12.69 4.72
N ALA A 205 -14.15 13.20 5.94
CA ALA A 205 -13.30 12.87 7.09
C ALA A 205 -13.35 11.37 7.41
N PHE A 206 -14.54 10.76 7.38
CA PHE A 206 -14.72 9.32 7.53
C PHE A 206 -13.96 8.52 6.46
N MET A 207 -14.05 8.93 5.19
CA MET A 207 -13.33 8.28 4.10
C MET A 207 -11.83 8.45 4.22
N LEU A 208 -11.33 9.62 4.64
CA LEU A 208 -9.90 9.87 4.88
C LEU A 208 -9.36 8.98 6.01
N VAL A 209 -10.07 8.90 7.13
CA VAL A 209 -9.71 8.01 8.25
C VAL A 209 -9.75 6.55 7.80
N SER A 210 -10.78 6.15 7.05
CA SER A 210 -10.87 4.81 6.47
C SER A 210 -9.67 4.52 5.54
N ASN A 211 -9.27 5.49 4.73
CA ASN A 211 -8.12 5.37 3.82
C ASN A 211 -6.80 5.17 4.57
N TRP A 212 -6.62 5.90 5.68
CA TRP A 212 -5.49 5.72 6.59
C TRP A 212 -5.50 4.36 7.30
N MET A 213 -6.67 3.85 7.71
CA MET A 213 -6.79 2.49 8.25
C MET A 213 -6.40 1.40 7.23
N GLY A 214 -6.38 1.75 5.94
CA GLY A 214 -5.94 0.89 4.86
C GLY A 214 -4.43 0.68 4.78
N THR A 215 -3.62 1.46 5.50
CA THR A 215 -2.15 1.33 5.46
C THR A 215 -1.71 -0.03 6.04
N PRO A 216 -0.56 -0.57 5.62
CA PRO A 216 -0.11 -1.89 6.06
C PRO A 216 0.12 -1.97 7.57
N GLU A 217 0.49 -0.88 8.24
CA GLU A 217 0.81 -0.83 9.67
C GLU A 217 -0.43 -0.86 10.56
N TYR A 218 -1.60 -0.45 10.03
CA TYR A 218 -2.81 -0.37 10.84
C TYR A 218 -3.32 -1.78 11.20
N ARG A 219 -3.21 -2.16 12.48
CA ARG A 219 -3.77 -3.39 13.09
C ARG A 219 -3.36 -4.70 12.40
N VAL A 220 -2.20 -4.73 11.75
CA VAL A 220 -1.59 -6.00 11.32
C VAL A 220 -0.66 -6.45 12.45
N ALA A 221 -1.02 -7.54 13.12
CA ALA A 221 -0.13 -8.20 14.05
C ALA A 221 0.66 -9.25 13.27
N SER A 222 1.92 -8.97 12.99
CA SER A 222 2.86 -9.99 12.53
C SER A 222 3.89 -10.27 13.63
N SER A 223 4.61 -11.37 13.49
CA SER A 223 5.65 -11.70 14.45
C SER A 223 6.84 -10.76 14.27
N PRO A 224 7.48 -10.30 15.36
CA PRO A 224 8.52 -9.28 15.31
C PRO A 224 9.74 -9.68 14.44
N ASP A 225 10.04 -10.98 14.30
CA ASP A 225 11.07 -11.48 13.39
C ASP A 225 10.73 -11.21 11.91
N ARG A 226 9.44 -11.28 11.54
CA ARG A 226 8.96 -11.04 10.18
C ARG A 226 8.98 -9.56 9.82
N GLU A 227 8.65 -8.67 10.76
CA GLU A 227 8.76 -7.22 10.55
C GLU A 227 10.21 -6.83 10.23
N VAL A 228 11.17 -7.30 11.04
CA VAL A 228 12.61 -7.09 10.77
C VAL A 228 13.01 -7.70 9.42
N SER A 229 12.54 -8.91 9.13
CA SER A 229 12.86 -9.59 7.87
C SER A 229 12.40 -8.80 6.65
N ILE A 230 11.22 -8.17 6.71
CA ILE A 230 10.64 -7.44 5.58
C ILE A 230 11.26 -6.06 5.43
N GLU A 231 11.62 -5.41 6.53
CA GLU A 231 12.33 -4.14 6.49
C GLU A 231 13.71 -4.31 5.83
N ILE A 232 14.43 -5.38 6.18
CA ILE A 232 15.82 -5.59 5.75
C ILE A 232 15.92 -6.39 4.44
N LEU A 233 15.12 -7.44 4.28
CA LEU A 233 15.06 -8.30 3.09
C LEU A 233 13.60 -8.43 2.60
N PRO A 234 13.00 -7.32 2.11
CA PRO A 234 11.66 -7.35 1.56
C PRO A 234 11.57 -8.31 0.37
N GLN A 235 10.39 -8.93 0.19
CA GLN A 235 10.13 -9.73 -1.02
C GLN A 235 10.01 -8.84 -2.26
N GLU A 236 9.48 -7.63 -2.07
CA GLU A 236 9.26 -6.62 -3.10
C GLU A 236 9.56 -5.24 -2.52
N GLY A 237 10.16 -4.38 -3.33
CA GLY A 237 10.66 -3.07 -2.91
C GLY A 237 12.15 -3.06 -2.61
N ALA A 238 12.68 -1.86 -2.38
CA ALA A 238 14.09 -1.64 -2.10
C ALA A 238 14.39 -1.79 -0.61
N SER A 239 15.58 -2.30 -0.29
CA SER A 239 16.17 -2.22 1.05
C SER A 239 17.64 -1.85 0.97
N THR A 240 18.18 -1.32 2.06
CA THR A 240 19.59 -0.91 2.12
C THR A 240 20.52 -2.09 1.95
N LEU A 241 20.17 -3.26 2.51
CA LEU A 241 20.92 -4.51 2.32
C LEU A 241 20.89 -5.00 0.86
N LEU A 242 19.75 -4.95 0.18
CA LEU A 242 19.67 -5.32 -1.24
C LEU A 242 20.44 -4.34 -2.13
N ALA A 243 20.56 -3.08 -1.71
CA ALA A 243 21.25 -2.04 -2.47
C ALA A 243 22.78 -2.01 -2.29
N VAL A 244 23.36 -2.73 -1.32
CA VAL A 244 24.83 -2.81 -1.13
C VAL A 244 25.51 -3.27 -2.42
N PRO A 245 26.60 -2.66 -2.92
CA PRO A 245 27.23 -3.12 -4.15
C PRO A 245 27.64 -4.60 -4.13
N TYR A 246 27.45 -5.35 -5.22
CA TYR A 246 27.71 -6.80 -5.25
C TYR A 246 29.19 -7.11 -4.94
N ASP A 247 30.11 -6.23 -5.34
CA ASP A 247 31.53 -6.32 -5.04
C ASP A 247 31.89 -6.03 -3.57
N GLU A 248 31.00 -5.33 -2.84
CA GLU A 248 31.13 -5.09 -1.40
C GLU A 248 30.44 -6.18 -0.53
N MET A 249 29.69 -7.10 -1.14
CA MET A 249 29.01 -8.18 -0.41
C MET A 249 30.00 -9.29 -0.02
N LEU A 250 30.38 -9.31 1.25
CA LEU A 250 31.26 -10.33 1.81
C LEU A 250 30.49 -11.61 2.15
N GLU A 251 31.08 -12.76 1.83
CA GLU A 251 30.59 -14.06 2.29
C GLU A 251 30.93 -14.27 3.77
N GLY A 252 29.97 -14.76 4.53
CA GLY A 252 30.14 -15.03 5.95
C GLY A 252 28.88 -14.76 6.76
N SER A 253 29.08 -14.74 8.08
CA SER A 253 28.02 -14.51 9.06
C SER A 253 28.30 -13.21 9.81
N PHE A 254 27.32 -12.32 9.82
CA PHE A 254 27.45 -10.96 10.37
C PHE A 254 26.40 -10.71 11.45
N LEU A 255 26.84 -10.05 12.53
CA LEU A 255 25.95 -9.59 13.59
C LEU A 255 25.37 -8.21 13.24
N PRO A 256 24.15 -7.89 13.70
CA PRO A 256 23.58 -6.55 13.56
C PRO A 256 24.53 -5.47 14.12
N GLY A 257 24.80 -4.42 13.36
CA GLY A 257 25.67 -3.31 13.79
C GLY A 257 27.16 -3.65 13.86
N GLN A 258 27.59 -4.80 13.32
CA GLN A 258 29.00 -5.15 13.23
C GLN A 258 29.75 -4.20 12.26
N ASP A 259 30.85 -3.63 12.72
CA ASP A 259 31.74 -2.81 11.89
C ASP A 259 32.79 -3.68 11.17
N LEU A 260 32.79 -3.63 9.83
CA LEU A 260 33.71 -4.35 8.95
C LEU A 260 34.90 -3.49 8.48
N GLY A 261 35.03 -2.27 9.02
CA GLY A 261 36.06 -1.29 8.66
C GLY A 261 35.71 -0.46 7.42
N GLU A 262 36.61 0.46 7.05
CA GLU A 262 36.37 1.49 6.02
C GLU A 262 36.21 0.95 4.59
N ASN A 263 36.57 -0.31 4.32
CA ASN A 263 36.55 -0.88 2.98
C ASN A 263 35.14 -1.29 2.50
N TYR A 264 34.17 -1.40 3.41
CA TYR A 264 32.81 -1.88 3.11
C TYR A 264 31.75 -0.92 3.67
N PRO A 265 31.75 0.35 3.24
CA PRO A 265 30.88 1.38 3.82
C PRO A 265 29.39 1.05 3.66
N HIS A 266 28.98 0.49 2.51
CA HIS A 266 27.57 0.19 2.27
C HIS A 266 27.09 -1.04 3.04
N LEU A 267 27.94 -2.05 3.20
CA LEU A 267 27.60 -3.21 4.02
C LEU A 267 27.51 -2.84 5.50
N ASN A 268 28.39 -1.94 5.98
CA ASN A 268 28.30 -1.40 7.34
C ASN A 268 26.99 -0.64 7.57
N GLU A 269 26.56 0.18 6.59
CA GLU A 269 25.27 0.88 6.64
C GLU A 269 24.09 -0.11 6.70
N ALA A 270 24.10 -1.15 5.86
CA ALA A 270 23.08 -2.19 5.90
C ALA A 270 23.05 -2.97 7.23
N LEU A 271 24.21 -3.22 7.84
CA LEU A 271 24.30 -3.85 9.16
C LEU A 271 23.83 -2.91 10.28
N ALA A 272 24.07 -1.61 10.17
CA ALA A 272 23.55 -0.60 11.10
C ALA A 272 22.02 -0.50 11.00
N ASP A 273 21.46 -0.53 9.79
CA ASP A 273 20.02 -0.58 9.56
C ASP A 273 19.41 -1.85 10.14
N LEU A 274 20.07 -3.01 9.96
CA LEU A 274 19.66 -4.26 10.60
C LEU A 274 19.65 -4.14 12.14
N ALA A 275 20.65 -3.48 12.74
CA ALA A 275 20.63 -3.21 14.19
C ALA A 275 19.45 -2.33 14.60
N HIS A 276 19.16 -1.27 13.83
CA HIS A 276 18.02 -0.40 14.08
C HIS A 276 16.67 -1.15 13.99
N ALA A 277 16.47 -1.97 12.95
CA ALA A 277 15.27 -2.77 12.77
C ALA A 277 15.08 -3.79 13.91
N VAL A 278 16.17 -4.46 14.32
CA VAL A 278 16.16 -5.38 15.46
C VAL A 278 15.81 -4.64 16.75
N LEU A 279 16.44 -3.51 17.04
CA LEU A 279 16.15 -2.70 18.24
C LEU A 279 14.71 -2.19 18.29
N ALA A 280 14.11 -1.85 17.14
CA ALA A 280 12.73 -1.40 17.07
C ALA A 280 11.72 -2.52 17.44
N ASN A 281 12.09 -3.79 17.18
CA ASN A 281 11.22 -4.97 17.34
C ASN A 281 11.67 -5.92 18.45
N SER A 282 12.59 -5.49 19.32
CA SER A 282 13.16 -6.32 20.38
C SER A 282 13.24 -5.58 21.71
N CYS A 283 13.40 -6.34 22.79
CA CYS A 283 13.65 -5.83 24.13
C CYS A 283 14.57 -6.78 24.90
N THR A 284 15.09 -6.36 26.05
CA THR A 284 15.96 -7.19 26.90
C THR A 284 15.30 -7.51 28.25
N VAL A 285 15.44 -8.75 28.71
CA VAL A 285 14.99 -9.19 30.05
C VAL A 285 16.18 -9.23 31.03
N GLY A 286 17.39 -8.90 30.56
CA GLY A 286 18.61 -8.93 31.35
C GLY A 286 19.79 -8.29 30.62
N ALA A 287 20.75 -9.11 30.19
CA ALA A 287 21.90 -8.65 29.43
C ALA A 287 21.70 -8.99 27.94
N PRO A 288 21.89 -8.03 27.02
CA PRO A 288 21.69 -8.25 25.60
C PRO A 288 22.67 -9.30 25.06
N LYS A 289 22.18 -10.20 24.20
CA LYS A 289 23.01 -11.23 23.55
C LYS A 289 23.82 -10.69 22.38
N ILE A 290 23.30 -9.68 21.69
CA ILE A 290 23.98 -9.00 20.59
C ILE A 290 24.88 -7.93 21.19
N THR A 291 26.19 -8.18 21.18
CA THR A 291 27.21 -7.35 21.86
C THR A 291 27.74 -6.22 21.00
N THR A 292 27.41 -6.21 19.71
CA THR A 292 27.74 -5.15 18.75
C THR A 292 26.91 -3.89 18.95
N ILE A 293 25.76 -3.99 19.63
CA ILE A 293 24.87 -2.88 19.96
C ILE A 293 25.12 -2.46 21.41
N GLU A 294 25.20 -1.16 21.68
CA GLU A 294 25.42 -0.65 23.04
C GLU A 294 24.26 -1.03 23.97
N ALA A 295 24.59 -1.51 25.18
CA ALA A 295 23.59 -1.95 26.15
C ALA A 295 22.60 -0.85 26.55
N SER A 296 22.96 0.43 26.43
CA SER A 296 22.08 1.58 26.72
C SER A 296 20.97 1.80 25.70
N GLU A 297 21.07 1.23 24.50
CA GLU A 297 20.07 1.38 23.45
C GLU A 297 18.90 0.39 23.61
N TRP A 298 19.13 -0.70 24.35
CA TRP A 298 18.14 -1.71 24.62
C TRP A 298 17.10 -1.21 25.62
N LYS A 299 15.82 -1.46 25.31
CA LYS A 299 14.70 -1.22 26.22
C LYS A 299 14.43 -2.48 27.03
N GLU A 300 14.16 -2.33 28.32
CA GLU A 300 13.74 -3.44 29.18
C GLU A 300 12.34 -3.93 28.76
N CYS A 301 12.15 -5.25 28.76
CA CYS A 301 10.85 -5.86 28.46
C CYS A 301 9.94 -5.83 29.71
N ASP A 302 8.74 -5.29 29.54
CA ASP A 302 7.59 -5.56 30.38
C ASP A 302 6.95 -6.90 29.98
N VAL A 303 6.72 -7.76 30.96
CA VAL A 303 6.13 -9.09 30.75
C VAL A 303 4.66 -9.07 31.13
N VAL A 304 3.78 -9.28 30.15
CA VAL A 304 2.34 -9.36 30.35
C VAL A 304 1.89 -10.80 30.16
N THR A 305 1.29 -11.41 31.18
CA THR A 305 0.67 -12.74 31.04
C THR A 305 -0.74 -12.60 30.46
N LEU A 306 -0.98 -13.23 29.32
CA LEU A 306 -2.27 -13.28 28.63
C LEU A 306 -3.24 -14.25 29.34
N GLU A 307 -4.54 -14.13 29.07
CA GLU A 307 -5.59 -14.97 29.68
C GLU A 307 -5.43 -16.47 29.38
N ASN A 308 -4.73 -16.81 28.30
CA ASN A 308 -4.41 -18.19 27.91
C ASN A 308 -3.17 -18.75 28.62
N GLY A 309 -2.47 -17.95 29.44
CA GLY A 309 -1.25 -18.33 30.15
C GLY A 309 0.05 -18.03 29.40
N ASP A 310 -0.02 -17.58 28.15
CA ASP A 310 1.16 -17.19 27.38
C ASP A 310 1.71 -15.85 27.88
N LYS A 311 3.03 -15.68 27.82
CA LYS A 311 3.68 -14.41 28.13
C LYS A 311 3.78 -13.57 26.85
N GLN A 312 3.57 -12.27 26.96
CA GLN A 312 3.83 -11.30 25.91
C GLN A 312 4.90 -10.34 26.40
N TYR A 313 5.87 -10.00 25.55
CA TYR A 313 6.93 -9.07 25.88
C TYR A 313 6.67 -7.74 25.15
N ASN A 314 6.54 -6.65 25.89
CA ASN A 314 6.35 -5.30 25.34
C ASN A 314 7.15 -4.28 26.16
N THR A 315 7.10 -2.98 25.84
CA THR A 315 7.88 -1.96 26.60
C THR A 315 7.05 -0.87 27.27
N THR A 316 5.86 -0.56 26.76
CA THR A 316 5.04 0.52 27.35
C THR A 316 3.58 0.34 26.93
N PHE A 317 3.32 0.11 25.65
CA PHE A 317 2.03 -0.28 25.05
C PHE A 317 2.33 -0.77 23.62
N GLY A 318 1.96 -1.99 23.22
CA GLY A 318 2.20 -2.41 21.83
C GLY A 318 2.25 -3.89 21.55
N ASN A 319 2.72 -4.18 20.32
CA ASN A 319 2.91 -5.50 19.73
C ASN A 319 3.93 -6.33 20.52
N ASP A 320 3.89 -7.65 20.33
CA ASP A 320 4.88 -8.56 20.93
C ASP A 320 6.27 -8.28 20.33
N LEU A 321 7.28 -8.24 21.19
CA LEU A 321 8.69 -7.99 20.83
C LEU A 321 9.52 -9.25 21.06
N MET A 322 10.70 -9.31 20.44
CA MET A 322 11.65 -10.40 20.69
C MET A 322 12.45 -10.15 21.99
N PRO A 323 12.36 -11.02 23.01
CA PRO A 323 13.20 -10.92 24.20
C PRO A 323 14.60 -11.48 23.93
N ASP A 324 15.64 -10.66 24.13
CA ASP A 324 17.06 -11.05 24.02
C ASP A 324 17.39 -11.89 22.77
N PRO A 325 17.04 -11.41 21.55
CA PRO A 325 17.19 -12.19 20.33
C PRO A 325 18.66 -12.41 19.98
N TYR A 326 18.95 -13.54 19.35
CA TYR A 326 20.17 -13.75 18.60
C TYR A 326 19.83 -13.72 17.10
N VAL A 327 20.29 -12.67 16.41
CA VAL A 327 20.04 -12.46 14.99
C VAL A 327 21.36 -12.51 14.23
N LEU A 328 21.37 -13.20 13.10
CA LEU A 328 22.54 -13.35 12.24
C LEU A 328 22.15 -13.13 10.78
N LEU A 329 22.96 -12.35 10.06
CA LEU A 329 22.89 -12.27 8.61
C LEU A 329 23.94 -13.20 8.02
N GLU A 330 23.51 -14.23 7.30
CA GLU A 330 24.37 -15.15 6.56
C GLU A 330 24.34 -14.80 5.07
N ILE A 331 25.52 -14.61 4.50
CA ILE A 331 25.73 -14.34 3.07
C ILE A 331 26.57 -15.50 2.50
N GLU A 332 26.00 -16.22 1.54
CA GLU A 332 26.65 -17.37 0.90
C GLU A 332 26.52 -17.30 -0.62
N GLU A 333 27.62 -17.49 -1.35
CA GLU A 333 27.58 -17.66 -2.80
C GLU A 333 27.15 -19.11 -3.16
N VAL A 334 25.91 -19.27 -3.62
CA VAL A 334 25.35 -20.59 -3.95
C VAL A 334 25.73 -21.02 -5.37
N GLN A 335 25.87 -20.04 -6.27
CA GLN A 335 26.32 -20.22 -7.66
C GLN A 335 27.13 -18.98 -8.05
N PRO A 336 28.00 -19.07 -9.08
CA PRO A 336 28.73 -17.90 -9.56
C PRO A 336 27.76 -16.75 -9.85
N LYS A 337 27.99 -15.59 -9.22
CA LYS A 337 27.15 -14.37 -9.32
C LYS A 337 25.78 -14.45 -8.63
N LEU A 338 25.52 -15.46 -7.78
CA LEU A 338 24.27 -15.63 -7.08
C LEU A 338 24.51 -15.81 -5.57
N LEU A 339 24.16 -14.77 -4.82
CA LEU A 339 24.20 -14.77 -3.37
C LEU A 339 22.87 -15.21 -2.79
N ARG A 340 22.95 -15.98 -1.70
CA ARG A 340 21.84 -16.28 -0.80
C ARG A 340 22.05 -15.48 0.47
N LEU A 341 21.07 -14.63 0.78
CA LEU A 341 21.01 -13.81 1.97
C LEU A 341 20.01 -14.45 2.92
N THR A 342 20.46 -14.85 4.11
CA THR A 342 19.60 -15.49 5.11
C THR A 342 19.68 -14.74 6.42
N LEU A 343 18.54 -14.25 6.90
CA LEU A 343 18.39 -13.76 8.27
C LEU A 343 17.97 -14.93 9.15
N VAL A 344 18.77 -15.26 10.15
CA VAL A 344 18.50 -16.31 11.12
C VAL A 344 18.11 -15.66 12.43
N TYR A 345 16.99 -16.10 13.00
CA TYR A 345 16.45 -15.61 14.26
C TYR A 345 16.36 -16.75 15.26
N ASP A 346 17.15 -16.67 16.32
CA ASP A 346 17.12 -17.59 17.45
C ASP A 346 16.75 -16.78 18.72
N VAL A 347 15.49 -16.89 19.13
CA VAL A 347 14.94 -16.21 20.30
C VAL A 347 14.59 -17.27 21.35
N PRO A 348 15.43 -17.45 22.39
CA PRO A 348 15.15 -18.40 23.46
C PRO A 348 13.99 -17.91 24.33
N GLU A 349 13.31 -18.83 25.00
CA GLU A 349 12.35 -18.46 26.04
C GLU A 349 13.12 -17.97 27.29
N PRO A 350 12.82 -16.77 27.84
CA PRO A 350 13.56 -16.23 28.99
C PRO A 350 13.52 -17.11 30.24
N ASP A 351 12.44 -17.87 30.46
CA ASP A 351 12.31 -18.79 31.60
C ASP A 351 13.01 -20.15 31.36
N ASN A 352 13.16 -20.57 30.10
CA ASN A 352 13.73 -21.86 29.72
C ASN A 352 14.67 -21.70 28.50
N PRO A 353 15.97 -21.47 28.72
CA PRO A 353 16.93 -21.20 27.64
C PRO A 353 17.13 -22.35 26.64
N ASN A 354 16.63 -23.55 26.94
CA ASN A 354 16.72 -24.72 26.06
C ASN A 354 15.56 -24.80 25.06
N GLU A 355 14.55 -23.95 25.21
CA GLU A 355 13.39 -23.87 24.33
C GLU A 355 13.41 -22.53 23.59
N PHE A 356 13.09 -22.57 22.30
CA PHE A 356 13.03 -21.37 21.47
C PHE A 356 11.59 -20.92 21.32
N ARG A 357 11.34 -19.65 21.62
CA ARG A 357 10.07 -18.99 21.31
C ARG A 357 9.96 -18.76 19.80
N ILE A 358 11.04 -18.28 19.19
CA ILE A 358 11.15 -18.06 17.75
C ILE A 358 12.43 -18.71 17.28
N GLN A 359 12.31 -19.64 16.34
CA GLN A 359 13.42 -20.20 15.60
C GLN A 359 13.02 -20.22 14.13
N THR A 360 13.39 -19.16 13.42
CA THR A 360 12.98 -18.93 12.04
C THR A 360 14.17 -18.47 11.21
N SER A 361 14.08 -18.70 9.91
CA SER A 361 15.00 -18.13 8.94
C SER A 361 14.22 -17.50 7.80
N TRP A 362 14.76 -16.40 7.28
CA TRP A 362 14.22 -15.69 6.13
C TRP A 362 15.28 -15.58 5.06
N THR A 363 15.00 -16.17 3.89
CA THR A 363 15.99 -16.26 2.82
C THR A 363 15.52 -15.49 1.59
N ALA A 364 16.43 -14.68 1.06
CA ALA A 364 16.31 -14.04 -0.24
C ALA A 364 17.51 -14.42 -1.12
N TYR A 365 17.33 -14.27 -2.44
CA TYR A 365 18.39 -14.51 -3.42
C TYR A 365 18.68 -13.23 -4.18
N ARG A 366 19.96 -12.96 -4.41
CA ARG A 366 20.40 -11.79 -5.16
C ARG A 366 21.41 -12.20 -6.22
N HIS A 367 21.12 -11.85 -7.46
CA HIS A 367 22.03 -12.05 -8.58
C HIS A 367 22.86 -10.79 -8.83
N ALA A 368 24.09 -10.90 -9.33
CA ALA A 368 24.92 -9.73 -9.64
C ALA A 368 24.26 -8.79 -10.67
N ASP A 369 23.54 -9.36 -11.64
CA ASP A 369 22.84 -8.59 -12.67
C ASP A 369 21.41 -8.15 -12.24
N SER A 370 21.09 -8.19 -10.94
CA SER A 370 19.78 -7.73 -10.45
C SER A 370 19.68 -6.20 -10.34
N ASN A 371 20.79 -5.48 -10.52
CA ASN A 371 20.88 -4.02 -10.59
C ASN A 371 20.19 -3.25 -9.44
N TYR A 372 20.00 -3.85 -8.26
CA TYR A 372 19.49 -3.15 -7.06
C TYR A 372 20.30 -1.90 -6.71
N GLU A 373 21.57 -1.89 -7.13
CA GLU A 373 22.53 -0.83 -6.88
C GLU A 373 22.29 0.42 -7.72
N GLU A 374 21.60 0.27 -8.86
CA GLU A 374 21.23 1.36 -9.76
C GLU A 374 19.99 2.13 -9.25
N GLU A 375 19.28 1.59 -8.25
CA GLU A 375 18.15 2.23 -7.56
C GLU A 375 18.67 3.24 -6.51
N CYS A 376 19.45 4.20 -6.97
CA CYS A 376 20.20 5.21 -6.19
C CYS A 376 19.40 5.94 -5.10
N ARG A 377 18.09 6.10 -5.28
CA ARG A 377 17.26 6.96 -4.43
C ARG A 377 16.86 6.35 -3.08
N TYR A 378 16.81 5.03 -3.00
CA TYR A 378 16.33 4.32 -1.81
C TYR A 378 17.46 3.99 -0.83
N ALA A 379 18.71 3.99 -1.29
CA ALA A 379 19.89 3.67 -0.49
C ALA A 379 20.67 4.90 -0.01
N ASN A 380 20.08 6.10 -0.09
CA ASN A 380 20.74 7.36 0.27
C ASN A 380 22.14 7.54 -0.37
N LYS A 381 22.37 6.90 -1.53
CA LYS A 381 23.65 6.93 -2.24
C LYS A 381 23.78 8.26 -2.98
N ASN A 382 24.99 8.81 -2.97
CA ASN A 382 25.35 9.92 -3.85
C ASN A 382 25.55 9.37 -5.28
N CYS A 383 24.45 9.32 -6.02
CA CYS A 383 24.42 9.39 -7.47
C CYS A 383 24.04 10.84 -7.85
#